data_AF-A0A2G0QAL2-F1
#
_entry.id   AF-A0A2G0QAL2-F1
#
_cell.length_a   1.000
_cell.length_b   1.000
_cell.length_c   1.000
_cell.angle_alpha   90.00
_cell.angle_beta   90.00
_cell.angle_gamma   90.00
#
_symmetry.space_group_name_H-M   'P 1'
#
loop_
_entity.id
_entity.type
_entity.pdbx_description
1 polymer ?
#
loop_
_entity_poly.entity_id
_entity_poly.type
_entity_poly.pdbx_seq_one_letter_code
_entity_poly.pdbx_strand_id
1 'polypeptide(L)'
;MKLRTIIIAAFILNFPFVSSPAQSKIEHDVKMTDCNKLNGNSGQDGKDGIPNSKCTNGGNGGDGKSPGQSGGNGGNGASGGNGGNGGDGGNGGGNGGNGGDGGSDGNGDANGGSGGNGGKGADG
;
A
#
# COMPACT_ATOMS: atom_id res chain seq x y z
N MET A 1 -48.65 -62.56 21.98
CA MET A 1 -48.65 -61.20 22.58
C MET A 1 -47.51 -60.42 21.94
N LYS A 2 -47.84 -59.35 21.22
CA LYS A 2 -47.57 -57.95 21.59
C LYS A 2 -46.11 -57.54 21.29
N LEU A 3 -45.91 -56.69 20.28
CA LEU A 3 -45.49 -55.26 20.39
C LEU A 3 -43.98 -55.13 20.11
N ARG A 4 -43.33 -54.21 19.37
CA ARG A 4 -43.58 -52.91 18.67
C ARG A 4 -42.46 -52.79 17.60
N THR A 5 -42.69 -52.38 16.35
CA THR A 5 -42.67 -50.99 15.80
C THR A 5 -41.35 -50.21 16.02
N ILE A 6 -40.94 -49.46 14.96
CA ILE A 6 -40.10 -48.23 14.89
C ILE A 6 -38.72 -48.45 14.22
N ILE A 7 -38.50 -48.21 12.91
CA ILE A 7 -38.32 -46.96 12.09
C ILE A 7 -36.94 -46.28 12.32
N ILE A 8 -36.38 -45.73 11.22
CA ILE A 8 -35.39 -44.61 11.08
C ILE A 8 -33.92 -45.10 10.97
N ALA A 9 -33.05 -44.69 10.04
CA ALA A 9 -32.96 -43.47 9.25
C ALA A 9 -32.23 -43.68 7.90
N ALA A 10 -32.63 -42.91 6.90
CA ALA A 10 -31.88 -42.67 5.69
C ALA A 10 -30.54 -41.97 5.97
N PHE A 11 -29.45 -42.47 5.39
CA PHE A 11 -28.21 -41.71 5.21
C PHE A 11 -27.93 -41.56 3.71
N ILE A 12 -28.73 -40.71 3.05
CA ILE A 12 -28.41 -40.16 1.72
C ILE A 12 -28.24 -38.65 1.88
N LEU A 13 -27.17 -38.24 2.56
CA LEU A 13 -26.72 -36.85 2.67
C LEU A 13 -25.23 -36.95 3.03
N ASN A 14 -24.23 -36.46 2.32
CA ASN A 14 -24.11 -35.31 1.45
C ASN A 14 -22.94 -35.56 0.50
N PHE A 15 -23.15 -35.53 -0.82
CA PHE A 15 -22.02 -35.23 -1.70
C PHE A 15 -21.61 -33.78 -1.44
N PRO A 16 -20.30 -33.49 -1.33
CA PRO A 16 -19.85 -32.13 -1.14
C PRO A 16 -20.22 -31.35 -2.39
N PHE A 17 -21.17 -30.42 -2.26
CA PHE A 17 -21.19 -29.26 -3.13
C PHE A 17 -19.88 -28.52 -2.85
N VAL A 18 -18.83 -28.91 -3.57
CA VAL A 18 -17.63 -28.10 -3.69
C VAL A 18 -18.09 -26.89 -4.48
N SER A 19 -18.61 -25.91 -3.76
CA SER A 19 -18.84 -24.57 -4.26
C SER A 19 -17.53 -24.14 -4.91
N SER A 20 -17.53 -24.05 -6.24
CA SER A 20 -16.49 -23.33 -6.97
C SER A 20 -16.30 -21.99 -6.25
N PRO A 21 -15.07 -21.59 -5.91
CA PRO A 21 -14.86 -20.21 -5.54
C PRO A 21 -15.30 -19.41 -6.76
N ALA A 22 -16.43 -18.72 -6.64
CA ALA A 22 -16.71 -17.59 -7.50
C ALA A 22 -15.48 -16.70 -7.35
N GLN A 23 -14.64 -16.67 -8.39
CA GLN A 23 -13.64 -15.63 -8.52
C GLN A 23 -14.45 -14.33 -8.56
N SER A 24 -14.67 -13.73 -7.39
CA SER A 24 -15.07 -12.35 -7.35
C SER A 24 -13.89 -11.63 -7.96
N LYS A 25 -14.05 -11.28 -9.24
CA LYS A 25 -13.24 -10.28 -9.88
C LYS A 25 -13.63 -9.00 -9.13
N ILE A 26 -12.95 -8.76 -8.01
CA ILE A 26 -13.05 -7.51 -7.27
C ILE A 26 -12.37 -6.50 -8.18
N GLU A 27 -13.10 -6.00 -9.17
CA GLU A 27 -12.77 -4.76 -9.83
C GLU A 27 -12.95 -3.68 -8.76
N HIS A 28 -11.95 -3.54 -7.90
CA HIS A 28 -11.70 -2.31 -7.20
C HIS A 28 -11.36 -1.28 -8.28
N ASP A 29 -12.41 -0.68 -8.83
CA ASP A 29 -12.32 0.56 -9.60
C ASP A 29 -11.91 1.66 -8.62
N VAL A 30 -10.66 1.58 -8.16
CA VAL A 30 -9.99 2.64 -7.46
C VAL A 30 -9.85 3.74 -8.49
N LYS A 31 -10.82 4.67 -8.49
CA LYS A 31 -10.76 5.88 -9.32
C LYS A 31 -9.41 6.51 -9.07
N MET A 32 -8.73 6.95 -10.12
CA MET A 32 -7.34 7.46 -10.10
C MET A 32 -7.09 8.53 -9.01
N THR A 33 -8.14 9.24 -8.56
CA THR A 33 -8.12 10.16 -7.42
C THR A 33 -7.79 9.51 -6.06
N ASP A 34 -8.02 8.22 -5.88
CA ASP A 34 -7.74 7.48 -4.64
C ASP A 34 -6.26 7.09 -4.50
N CYS A 35 -5.51 6.94 -5.61
CA CYS A 35 -4.09 6.56 -5.53
C CYS A 35 -3.26 7.60 -4.77
N ASN A 36 -3.66 8.88 -4.84
CA ASN A 36 -3.01 9.95 -4.08
C ASN A 36 -3.15 9.78 -2.55
N LYS A 37 -4.08 8.95 -2.06
CA LYS A 37 -4.16 8.61 -0.62
C LYS A 37 -3.01 7.70 -0.17
N LEU A 38 -2.23 7.17 -1.11
CA LEU A 38 -0.96 6.51 -0.82
C LEU A 38 0.14 7.53 -0.51
N ASN A 39 0.03 8.79 -0.93
CA ASN A 39 1.03 9.79 -0.62
C ASN A 39 1.00 10.13 0.88
N GLY A 40 2.20 10.29 1.45
CA GLY A 40 2.38 10.79 2.80
C GLY A 40 2.01 12.27 2.89
N ASN A 41 1.47 12.66 4.05
CA ASN A 41 1.42 14.09 4.40
C ASN A 41 2.81 14.56 4.83
N SER A 42 2.97 15.86 5.12
CA SER A 42 4.27 16.42 5.51
C SER A 42 5.00 15.61 6.59
N GLY A 43 6.22 15.17 6.29
CA GLY A 43 7.08 14.36 7.14
C GLY A 43 6.58 12.93 7.39
N GLN A 44 5.60 12.45 6.62
CA GLN A 44 5.08 11.08 6.68
C GLN A 44 5.47 10.32 5.43
N ASP A 45 5.69 9.02 5.59
CA ASP A 45 6.00 8.13 4.48
C ASP A 45 4.80 7.95 3.55
N GLY A 46 5.11 7.72 2.28
CA GLY A 46 4.18 7.16 1.31
C GLY A 46 3.90 5.69 1.61
N LYS A 47 2.77 5.20 1.10
CA LYS A 47 2.33 3.81 1.24
C LYS A 47 2.66 3.02 -0.02
N ASP A 48 2.83 1.72 0.14
CA ASP A 48 3.05 0.82 -0.99
C ASP A 48 1.87 0.84 -1.97
N GLY A 49 2.19 0.55 -3.23
CA GLY A 49 1.22 0.31 -4.28
C GLY A 49 0.31 -0.86 -3.96
N ILE A 50 -0.90 -0.83 -4.50
CA ILE A 50 -1.92 -1.84 -4.28
C ILE A 50 -1.93 -2.81 -5.48
N PRO A 51 -1.62 -4.11 -5.27
CA PRO A 51 -1.66 -5.11 -6.33
C PRO A 51 -3.05 -5.24 -6.96
N ASN A 52 -3.10 -5.61 -8.25
CA ASN A 52 -4.35 -5.83 -8.99
C ASN A 52 -5.29 -4.60 -9.01
N SER A 53 -4.72 -3.40 -8.94
CA SER A 53 -5.47 -2.13 -8.98
C SER A 53 -4.87 -1.17 -9.99
N LYS A 54 -5.48 0.02 -10.14
CA LYS A 54 -4.89 1.12 -10.92
C LYS A 54 -3.80 1.89 -10.14
N CYS A 55 -3.62 1.58 -8.87
CA CYS A 55 -2.66 2.24 -7.97
C CYS A 55 -1.47 1.31 -7.68
N THR A 56 -0.84 0.76 -8.72
CA THR A 56 0.31 -0.15 -8.54
C THR A 56 1.58 0.56 -8.11
N ASN A 57 1.70 1.87 -8.35
CA ASN A 57 2.85 2.64 -7.89
C ASN A 57 2.75 2.92 -6.39
N GLY A 58 3.89 2.93 -5.71
CA GLY A 58 3.99 3.45 -4.36
C GLY A 58 3.70 4.95 -4.31
N GLY A 59 3.15 5.39 -3.19
CA GLY A 59 2.93 6.81 -2.91
C GLY A 59 4.23 7.53 -2.56
N ASN A 60 4.29 8.83 -2.83
CA ASN A 60 5.43 9.65 -2.43
C ASN A 60 5.41 9.92 -0.92
N GLY A 61 6.59 10.01 -0.30
CA GLY A 61 6.75 10.59 1.01
C GLY A 61 6.43 12.09 1.01
N GLY A 62 5.97 12.62 2.12
CA GLY A 62 5.66 14.04 2.25
C GLY A 62 6.83 14.84 2.79
N ASP A 63 6.99 16.05 2.29
CA ASP A 63 8.10 16.94 2.67
C ASP A 63 8.04 17.36 4.15
N GLY A 64 9.21 17.55 4.76
CA GLY A 64 9.35 18.21 6.05
C GLY A 64 8.86 19.66 5.96
N LYS A 65 7.91 20.03 6.82
CA LYS A 65 7.29 21.36 6.83
C LYS A 65 7.91 22.31 7.85
N SER A 66 8.47 21.75 8.92
CA SER A 66 9.10 22.52 10.00
C SER A 66 10.63 22.48 9.88
N PRO A 67 11.35 23.50 10.37
CA PRO A 67 12.81 23.47 10.45
C PRO A 67 13.34 22.19 11.09
N GLY A 68 14.28 21.53 10.42
CA GLY A 68 14.88 20.29 10.92
C GLY A 68 14.01 19.03 10.81
N GLN A 69 12.76 19.16 10.33
CA GLN A 69 11.89 17.99 10.14
C GLN A 69 12.33 17.22 8.90
N SER A 70 12.53 15.91 9.01
CA SER A 70 12.81 15.08 7.82
C SER A 70 11.61 14.96 6.90
N GLY A 71 11.87 14.77 5.60
CA GLY A 71 10.87 14.26 4.67
C GLY A 71 10.57 12.79 4.94
N GLY A 72 9.39 12.34 4.52
CA GLY A 72 9.02 10.92 4.58
C GLY A 72 9.62 10.11 3.44
N ASN A 73 9.72 8.80 3.62
CA ASN A 73 10.16 7.88 2.58
C ASN A 73 9.05 7.65 1.54
N GLY A 74 9.43 7.30 0.31
CA GLY A 74 8.49 6.80 -0.68
C GLY A 74 8.04 5.37 -0.39
N GLY A 75 6.80 5.03 -0.76
CA GLY A 75 6.29 3.67 -0.69
C GLY A 75 6.79 2.82 -1.86
N ASN A 76 6.81 1.50 -1.70
CA ASN A 76 7.24 0.58 -2.75
C ASN A 76 6.15 0.40 -3.82
N GLY A 77 6.55 0.06 -5.05
CA GLY A 77 5.62 -0.38 -6.08
C GLY A 77 5.08 -1.80 -5.80
N ALA A 78 3.84 -2.06 -6.17
CA ALA A 78 3.33 -3.42 -6.40
C ALA A 78 3.82 -3.94 -7.77
N SER A 79 3.64 -5.23 -8.06
CA SER A 79 4.06 -5.87 -9.32
C SER A 79 3.82 -5.00 -10.57
N GLY A 80 4.88 -4.66 -11.29
CA GLY A 80 4.83 -3.80 -12.49
C GLY A 80 4.60 -2.30 -12.22
N GLY A 81 4.62 -1.87 -10.96
CA GLY A 81 4.50 -0.49 -10.51
C GLY A 81 5.82 0.05 -9.96
N ASN A 82 6.00 1.36 -10.09
CA ASN A 82 7.19 2.07 -9.63
C ASN A 82 7.14 2.34 -8.12
N GLY A 83 8.31 2.51 -7.51
CA GLY A 83 8.40 3.10 -6.18
C GLY A 83 8.02 4.58 -6.18
N GLY A 84 7.51 5.06 -5.05
CA GLY A 84 7.26 6.48 -4.81
C GLY A 84 8.55 7.20 -4.42
N ASN A 85 8.61 8.51 -4.63
CA ASN A 85 9.77 9.31 -4.25
C ASN A 85 9.75 9.62 -2.74
N GLY A 86 10.92 9.77 -2.13
CA GLY A 86 11.05 10.37 -0.80
C GLY A 86 10.73 11.87 -0.84
N GLY A 87 10.25 12.40 0.28
CA GLY A 87 10.01 13.82 0.49
C GLY A 87 11.28 14.57 0.87
N ASP A 88 11.33 15.86 0.58
CA ASP A 88 12.44 16.72 0.97
C ASP A 88 12.42 17.02 2.47
N GLY A 89 13.58 17.25 3.08
CA GLY A 89 13.70 17.74 4.44
C GLY A 89 13.28 19.21 4.59
N GLY A 90 12.74 19.55 5.76
CA GLY A 90 12.31 20.91 6.10
C GLY A 90 13.48 21.87 6.31
N ASN A 91 13.41 23.02 5.63
CA ASN A 91 14.39 24.10 5.73
C ASN A 91 14.20 24.92 7.03
N GLY A 92 15.29 25.45 7.61
CA GLY A 92 15.17 26.52 8.62
C GLY A 92 16.37 26.76 9.53
N GLY A 93 16.16 27.64 10.53
CA GLY A 93 17.14 28.36 11.38
C GLY A 93 18.26 27.58 12.11
N GLY A 94 18.29 26.25 12.01
CA GLY A 94 19.32 25.37 12.59
C GLY A 94 19.87 24.42 11.51
N ASN A 95 20.11 23.15 11.82
CA ASN A 95 20.37 22.14 10.78
C ASN A 95 19.06 21.83 10.04
N GLY A 96 19.09 21.77 8.71
CA GLY A 96 17.94 21.33 7.92
C GLY A 96 17.63 19.85 8.15
N GLY A 97 16.38 19.45 7.88
CA GLY A 97 15.96 18.05 8.02
C GLY A 97 16.56 17.16 6.92
N ASN A 98 16.59 15.85 7.10
CA ASN A 98 17.03 14.95 6.03
C ASN A 98 15.92 14.75 4.99
N GLY A 99 16.27 14.46 3.74
CA GLY A 99 15.32 13.92 2.79
C GLY A 99 14.99 12.47 3.12
N GLY A 100 13.82 12.00 2.70
CA GLY A 100 13.44 10.59 2.79
C GLY A 100 14.02 9.77 1.64
N ASP A 101 14.14 8.46 1.82
CA ASP A 101 14.56 7.56 0.76
C ASP A 101 13.42 7.32 -0.25
N GLY A 102 13.78 6.95 -1.48
CA GLY A 102 12.81 6.48 -2.47
C GLY A 102 12.35 5.05 -2.20
N GLY A 103 11.13 4.71 -2.59
CA GLY A 103 10.60 3.36 -2.51
C GLY A 103 11.19 2.43 -3.58
N SER A 104 11.18 1.13 -3.32
CA SER A 104 11.62 0.11 -4.29
C SER A 104 10.58 -0.11 -5.39
N ASP A 105 11.00 -0.62 -6.54
CA ASP A 105 10.10 -1.06 -7.60
C ASP A 105 9.40 -2.39 -7.25
N GLY A 106 8.30 -2.68 -7.94
CA GLY A 106 7.52 -3.90 -7.71
C GLY A 106 7.97 -5.15 -8.45
N ASN A 107 9.17 -5.18 -9.04
CA ASN A 107 9.63 -6.12 -10.08
C ASN A 107 9.02 -5.86 -11.48
N GLY A 108 9.79 -6.20 -12.53
CA GLY A 108 9.44 -6.00 -13.95
C GLY A 108 10.27 -4.88 -14.58
N ASP A 109 9.74 -4.17 -15.57
CA ASP A 109 10.36 -2.96 -16.15
C ASP A 109 10.12 -1.70 -15.29
N ALA A 110 9.75 -1.87 -14.02
CA ALA A 110 9.44 -0.79 -13.10
C ALA A 110 10.72 -0.19 -12.50
N ASN A 111 10.64 1.08 -12.09
CA ASN A 111 11.76 1.80 -11.50
C ASN A 111 11.49 2.13 -10.02
N GLY A 112 12.54 2.13 -9.22
CA GLY A 112 12.49 2.66 -7.85
C GLY A 112 12.24 4.16 -7.85
N GLY A 113 11.73 4.66 -6.73
CA GLY A 113 11.62 6.08 -6.47
C GLY A 113 12.97 6.72 -6.18
N SER A 114 13.06 8.02 -6.42
CA SER A 114 14.22 8.82 -6.03
C SER A 114 14.13 9.20 -4.54
N GLY A 115 15.27 9.35 -3.88
CA GLY A 115 15.32 9.97 -2.56
C GLY A 115 15.02 11.47 -2.64
N GLY A 116 14.50 12.02 -1.54
CA GLY A 116 14.34 13.44 -1.32
C GLY A 116 15.66 14.11 -0.93
N ASN A 117 15.71 15.42 -1.10
CA ASN A 117 16.85 16.23 -0.73
C ASN A 117 16.81 16.55 0.77
N GLY A 118 17.99 16.73 1.37
CA GLY A 118 18.09 17.36 2.68
C GLY A 118 17.61 18.81 2.63
N GLY A 119 16.92 19.22 3.68
CA GLY A 119 16.61 20.61 3.98
C GLY A 119 17.89 21.41 4.22
N LYS A 120 17.86 22.68 3.85
CA LYS A 120 18.94 23.64 4.11
C LYS A 120 18.84 24.14 5.54
N GLY A 121 19.97 24.08 6.24
CA GLY A 121 20.13 24.78 7.51
C GLY A 121 20.30 26.29 7.31
N ALA A 122 20.29 27.04 8.40
CA ALA A 122 20.65 28.45 8.37
C ALA A 122 22.17 28.63 8.45
N ASP A 123 22.69 29.55 7.65
CA ASP A 123 24.03 30.08 7.80
C ASP A 123 24.04 30.93 9.08
N GLY A 124 24.57 30.36 10.17
CA GLY A 124 24.65 31.01 11.48
C GLY A 124 25.58 32.22 11.52
#